data_AF-A0A5D8Z0D6-F1
#
_entry.id   AF-A0A5D8Z0D6-F1
#
_cell.length_a   1.000
_cell.length_b   1.000
_cell.length_c   1.000
_cell.angle_alpha   90.00
_cell.angle_beta   90.00
_cell.angle_gamma   90.00
#
_symmetry.space_group_name_H-M   'P 1'
#
loop_
_entity.id
_entity.type
_entity.pdbx_description
1 polymer ?
#
loop_
_entity_poly.entity_id
_entity_poly.type
_entity_poly.pdbx_seq_one_letter_code
_entity_poly.pdbx_strand_id
1 'polypeptide(L)'
;MIRDEGHSWYPVYTHARAEKKAYESLVRKGLECYLPLSRTLKQWSDRKKWVEEPLIRSYLFVRIHPKQQADVLMTSGVCRFLYFSGKVATMPERQIEQLKLLLASSAELEVTDHPFEAGDQVLVKAGALQGLRGELVSHRSAQRFLVRLDHIGQSLLVQVPAAYLEPLMVQKEGRGQRV
;
A
#
# COMPACT_ATOMS: atom_id res chain seq x y z
N MET A 1 20.95 11.16 23.26
CA MET A 1 19.97 10.54 22.34
C MET A 1 18.61 10.65 23.00
N ILE A 2 17.77 11.60 22.58
CA ILE A 2 16.46 11.82 23.20
C ILE A 2 15.56 10.66 22.74
N ARG A 3 15.12 9.82 23.69
CA ARG A 3 14.09 8.82 23.42
C ARG A 3 12.81 9.56 23.08
N ASP A 4 12.29 9.31 21.88
CA ASP A 4 11.01 9.82 21.39
C ASP A 4 9.86 9.06 22.06
N GLU A 5 9.74 9.20 23.39
CA GLU A 5 8.76 8.48 24.22
C GLU A 5 7.34 8.96 23.89
N GLY A 6 6.61 8.15 23.12
CA GLY A 6 5.17 8.28 22.91
C GLY A 6 4.71 8.59 21.49
N HIS A 7 5.64 8.78 20.54
CA HIS A 7 5.27 8.87 19.12
C HIS A 7 5.12 7.48 18.51
N SER A 8 4.14 7.32 17.63
CA SER A 8 3.91 6.08 16.88
C SER A 8 3.44 6.40 15.48
N TRP A 9 3.65 5.46 14.56
CA TRP A 9 3.11 5.60 13.21
C TRP A 9 1.65 5.19 13.18
N TYR A 10 0.84 5.99 12.49
CA TYR A 10 -0.58 5.79 12.34
C TYR A 10 -0.93 5.79 10.85
N PRO A 11 -1.56 4.73 10.32
CA PRO A 11 -2.18 4.78 9.00
C PRO A 11 -3.43 5.64 9.04
N VAL A 12 -3.52 6.56 8.08
CA VAL A 12 -4.60 7.53 7.93
C VAL A 12 -5.25 7.33 6.57
N TYR A 13 -6.58 7.23 6.56
CA TYR A 13 -7.37 7.18 5.34
C TYR A 13 -7.66 8.61 4.88
N THR A 14 -7.36 8.90 3.62
CA THR A 14 -7.62 10.18 2.97
C THR A 14 -8.78 10.09 1.99
N HIS A 15 -9.30 11.23 1.55
CA HIS A 15 -10.14 11.26 0.37
C HIS A 15 -9.36 10.75 -0.84
N ALA A 16 -10.05 10.05 -1.74
CA ALA A 16 -9.45 9.55 -2.97
C ALA A 16 -8.84 10.71 -3.76
N ARG A 17 -7.59 10.54 -4.24
CA ARG A 17 -6.84 11.56 -5.00
C ARG A 17 -6.45 12.80 -4.20
N ALA A 18 -6.73 12.86 -2.90
CA ALA A 18 -6.34 13.95 -2.01
C ALA A 18 -5.05 13.66 -1.23
N GLU A 19 -4.39 12.52 -1.47
CA GLU A 19 -3.28 12.00 -0.67
C GLU A 19 -2.12 13.02 -0.61
N LYS A 20 -1.72 13.56 -1.77
CA LYS A 20 -0.62 14.54 -1.86
C LYS A 20 -0.94 15.85 -1.13
N LYS A 21 -2.17 16.36 -1.31
CA LYS A 21 -2.62 17.59 -0.64
C LYS A 21 -2.73 17.41 0.87
N ALA A 22 -3.22 16.26 1.31
CA ALA A 22 -3.30 15.91 2.74
C ALA A 22 -1.89 15.81 3.33
N TYR A 23 -0.97 15.11 2.66
CA TYR A 23 0.43 15.02 3.06
C TYR A 23 1.08 16.40 3.22
N GLU A 24 1.00 17.26 2.21
CA GLU A 24 1.57 18.62 2.29
C GLU A 24 0.96 19.44 3.43
N SER A 25 -0.34 19.30 3.68
CA SER A 25 -1.03 20.02 4.75
C SER A 25 -0.59 19.55 6.14
N LEU A 26 -0.37 18.25 6.31
CA LEU A 26 0.14 17.67 7.55
C LEU A 26 1.61 18.07 7.80
N VAL A 27 2.44 18.04 6.76
CA VAL A 27 3.84 18.50 6.85
C VAL A 27 3.90 19.99 7.20
N ARG A 28 3.02 20.83 6.63
CA ARG A 28 2.91 22.25 6.99
C ARG A 28 2.49 22.49 8.45
N LYS A 29 1.80 21.53 9.08
CA LYS A 29 1.50 21.54 10.53
C LYS A 29 2.67 21.07 11.40
N GLY A 30 3.82 20.74 10.79
CA GLY A 30 5.00 20.23 11.51
C GLY A 30 4.92 18.75 11.89
N LEU A 31 4.00 18.00 11.28
CA LEU A 31 3.86 16.56 11.56
C LEU A 31 4.78 15.75 10.65
N GLU A 32 5.47 14.77 11.23
CA GLU A 32 6.23 13.80 10.45
C GLU A 32 5.24 12.86 9.73
N CYS A 33 5.38 12.79 8.40
CA CYS A 33 4.46 12.05 7.53
C CYS A 33 5.24 11.23 6.52
N TYR A 34 4.61 10.16 6.04
CA TYR A 34 5.11 9.35 4.96
C TYR A 34 3.98 9.01 3.99
N LEU A 35 4.16 9.40 2.72
CA LEU A 35 3.26 9.05 1.61
C LEU A 35 4.02 8.14 0.65
N PRO A 36 3.68 6.84 0.58
CA PRO A 36 4.35 5.92 -0.35
C PRO A 36 3.97 6.29 -1.80
N LEU A 37 4.92 6.83 -2.57
CA LEU A 37 4.73 7.22 -3.97
C LEU A 37 5.50 6.28 -4.91
N SER A 38 4.88 5.87 -6.00
CA SER A 38 5.50 5.09 -7.07
C SER A 38 5.51 5.88 -8.38
N ARG A 39 6.62 5.80 -9.13
CA ARG A 39 6.75 6.40 -10.47
C ARG A 39 6.23 5.44 -11.53
N THR A 40 5.24 5.89 -12.30
CA THR A 40 4.65 5.11 -13.39
C THR A 40 4.67 5.92 -14.67
N LEU A 41 5.05 5.30 -15.79
CA LEU A 41 4.91 5.89 -17.11
C LEU A 41 3.45 5.79 -17.55
N LYS A 42 2.75 6.92 -17.65
CA LYS A 42 1.40 6.96 -18.24
C LYS A 42 1.49 7.40 -19.68
N GLN A 43 0.76 6.69 -20.54
CA GLN A 43 0.54 7.04 -21.93
C GLN A 43 -0.85 7.68 -22.07
N TRP A 44 -0.88 8.88 -22.60
CA TRP A 44 -2.06 9.57 -23.12
C TRP A 44 -2.03 9.54 -24.63
N SER A 45 -3.16 9.87 -25.27
CA SER A 45 -3.29 9.90 -26.73
C SER A 45 -2.24 10.76 -27.42
N ASP A 46 -1.71 11.78 -26.74
CA ASP A 46 -0.72 12.74 -27.25
C ASP A 46 0.72 12.51 -26.73
N ARG A 47 0.92 11.84 -25.57
CA ARG A 47 2.25 11.74 -24.95
C ARG A 47 2.42 10.62 -23.92
N LYS A 48 3.68 10.22 -23.67
CA LYS A 48 4.08 9.44 -22.49
C LYS A 48 4.72 10.37 -21.46
N LYS A 49 4.26 10.33 -20.20
CA LYS A 49 4.84 11.12 -19.10
C LYS A 49 4.94 10.30 -17.82
N TRP A 50 6.10 10.38 -17.17
CA TRP A 50 6.30 9.85 -15.83
C TRP A 50 5.47 10.63 -14.82
N VAL A 51 4.65 9.90 -14.05
CA VAL A 51 3.85 10.47 -12.97
C VAL A 51 4.09 9.70 -11.68
N GLU A 52 4.07 10.43 -10.57
CA GLU A 52 4.08 9.85 -9.24
C GLU A 52 2.64 9.65 -8.76
N GLU A 53 2.27 8.40 -8.51
CA GLU A 53 0.98 8.03 -7.92
C GLU A 53 1.20 7.37 -6.55
N PRO A 54 0.28 7.54 -5.59
CA PRO A 54 0.31 6.79 -4.34
C PRO A 54 0.33 5.28 -4.62
N LEU A 55 1.29 4.57 -4.03
CA LEU A 55 1.38 3.11 -4.08
C LEU A 55 0.15 2.48 -3.42
N ILE A 56 -0.25 3.07 -2.28
CA ILE A 56 -1.43 2.71 -1.53
C ILE A 56 -2.42 3.87 -1.66
N ARG A 57 -3.46 3.69 -2.47
CA ARG A 57 -4.44 4.76 -2.74
C ARG A 57 -5.24 5.10 -1.50
N SER A 58 -5.53 6.38 -1.30
CA SER A 58 -6.27 6.88 -0.14
C SER A 58 -5.61 6.61 1.22
N TYR A 59 -4.31 6.33 1.27
CA TYR A 59 -3.58 6.12 2.52
C TYR A 59 -2.33 6.98 2.60
N LEU A 60 -2.06 7.47 3.81
CA LEU A 60 -0.78 8.03 4.22
C LEU A 60 -0.48 7.59 5.65
N PHE A 61 0.77 7.74 6.06
CA PHE A 61 1.20 7.40 7.42
C PHE A 61 1.67 8.67 8.12
N VAL A 62 1.32 8.85 9.39
CA VAL A 62 1.76 9.97 10.22
C VAL A 62 2.44 9.44 11.47
N ARG A 63 3.57 10.03 11.85
CA ARG A 63 4.23 9.77 13.14
C ARG A 63 3.83 10.87 14.09
N ILE A 64 3.01 10.53 15.08
CA ILE A 64 2.46 11.53 16.02
C ILE A 64 2.39 10.97 17.43
N HIS A 65 2.33 11.86 18.41
CA HIS A 65 1.89 11.53 19.75
C HIS A 65 0.35 11.46 19.77
N PRO A 66 -0.29 10.58 20.58
CA PRO A 66 -1.76 10.47 20.65
C PRO A 66 -2.51 11.79 20.85
N LYS A 67 -1.91 12.76 21.54
CA LYS A 67 -2.45 14.12 21.74
C LYS A 67 -2.67 14.91 20.45
N GLN A 68 -1.94 14.59 19.37
CA GLN A 68 -2.02 15.28 18.08
C GLN A 68 -3.03 14.62 17.11
N GLN A 69 -3.76 13.58 17.54
CA GLN A 69 -4.75 12.91 16.68
C GLN A 69 -5.83 13.87 16.16
N ALA A 70 -6.28 14.81 17.00
CA ALA A 70 -7.25 15.83 16.61
C ALA A 70 -6.71 16.71 15.48
N ASP A 71 -5.44 17.12 15.54
CA ASP A 71 -4.82 17.96 14.52
C ASP A 71 -4.76 17.28 13.16
N VAL A 72 -4.50 15.96 13.15
CA VAL A 72 -4.52 15.13 11.94
C VAL A 72 -5.92 15.07 11.35
N LEU A 73 -6.94 14.77 12.17
CA LEU A 73 -8.34 14.67 11.72
C LEU A 73 -8.89 15.99 11.17
N MET A 74 -8.43 17.12 11.73
CA MET A 74 -8.79 18.46 11.25
C MET A 74 -8.02 18.90 10.00
N THR A 75 -7.27 18.01 9.35
CA THR A 75 -6.53 18.32 8.12
C THR A 75 -7.40 18.07 6.89
N SER A 76 -7.52 19.08 6.02
CA SER A 76 -8.20 18.91 4.74
C SER A 76 -7.62 17.74 3.93
N GLY A 77 -8.50 16.85 3.48
CA GLY A 77 -8.10 15.64 2.74
C GLY A 77 -7.96 14.40 3.61
N VAL A 78 -7.87 14.52 4.94
CA VAL A 78 -7.92 13.40 5.88
C VAL A 78 -9.38 13.05 6.18
N CYS A 79 -9.72 11.76 6.17
CA CYS A 79 -11.05 11.28 6.54
C CYS A 79 -11.07 10.72 7.97
N ARG A 80 -10.18 9.76 8.27
CA ARG A 80 -10.17 9.05 9.54
C ARG A 80 -8.86 8.30 9.79
N PHE A 81 -8.61 7.97 11.04
CA PHE A 81 -7.68 6.90 11.38
C PHE A 81 -8.29 5.52 11.10
N LEU A 82 -7.43 4.52 10.95
CA LEU A 82 -7.84 3.13 11.00
C LEU A 82 -8.02 2.68 12.46
N TYR A 83 -8.95 1.76 12.67
CA TYR A 83 -9.22 1.17 13.98
C TYR A 83 -9.04 -0.34 13.93
N PHE A 84 -8.44 -0.89 14.98
CA PHE A 84 -8.28 -2.32 15.21
C PHE A 84 -8.70 -2.65 16.64
N SER A 85 -9.60 -3.63 16.80
CA SER A 85 -10.17 -4.02 18.10
C SER A 85 -10.65 -2.82 18.94
N GLY A 86 -11.32 -1.86 18.29
CA GLY A 86 -11.88 -0.66 18.92
C GLY A 86 -10.85 0.43 19.28
N LYS A 87 -9.56 0.25 18.96
CA LYS A 87 -8.49 1.24 19.20
C LYS A 87 -7.91 1.74 17.89
N VAL A 88 -7.38 2.95 17.89
CA VAL A 88 -6.67 3.48 16.72
C VAL A 88 -5.47 2.58 16.40
N ALA A 89 -5.40 2.11 15.15
CA ALA A 89 -4.34 1.22 14.70
C ALA A 89 -3.00 1.95 14.70
N THR A 90 -1.96 1.28 15.20
CA THR A 90 -0.57 1.76 15.17
C THR A 90 0.26 0.84 14.29
N MET A 91 1.33 1.38 13.74
CA MET A 91 2.30 0.67 12.92
C MET A 91 3.69 0.79 13.55
N PRO A 92 4.43 -0.30 13.75
CA PRO A 92 5.82 -0.26 14.18
C PRO A 92 6.71 0.47 13.17
N GLU A 93 7.73 1.17 13.66
CA GLU A 93 8.71 1.89 12.82
C GLU A 93 9.38 0.98 11.79
N ARG A 94 9.75 -0.24 12.19
CA ARG A 94 10.28 -1.28 11.30
C ARG A 94 9.40 -1.53 10.08
N GLN A 95 8.07 -1.49 10.20
CA GLN A 95 7.16 -1.71 9.08
C GLN A 95 7.16 -0.53 8.10
N ILE A 96 7.27 0.71 8.61
CA ILE A 96 7.47 1.90 7.76
C ILE A 96 8.81 1.83 7.03
N GLU A 97 9.87 1.45 7.72
CA GLU A 97 11.21 1.30 7.14
C GLU A 97 11.24 0.23 6.05
N GLN A 98 10.59 -0.91 6.28
CA GLN A 98 10.40 -1.94 5.27
C GLN A 98 9.63 -1.39 4.06
N LEU A 99 8.54 -0.65 4.26
CA LEU A 99 7.79 -0.03 3.17
C LEU A 99 8.64 0.99 2.38
N LYS A 100 9.50 1.75 3.05
CA LYS A 100 10.47 2.68 2.42
C LYS A 100 11.51 1.93 1.60
N LEU A 101 12.08 0.86 2.15
CA LEU A 101 13.10 0.05 1.48
C LEU A 101 12.53 -0.67 0.26
N LEU A 102 11.34 -1.25 0.39
CA LEU A 102 10.66 -1.91 -0.72
C LEU A 102 10.46 -0.92 -1.87
N LEU A 103 9.98 0.30 -1.58
CA LEU A 103 9.80 1.38 -2.56
C LEU A 103 11.09 1.85 -3.23
N ALA A 104 12.24 1.75 -2.56
CA ALA A 104 13.53 2.13 -3.10
C ALA A 104 14.10 1.08 -4.07
N SER A 105 13.62 -0.17 -4.03
CA SER A 105 14.08 -1.23 -4.93
C SER A 105 13.41 -1.12 -6.31
N SER A 106 14.21 -0.80 -7.33
CA SER A 106 13.85 -0.97 -8.73
C SER A 106 14.39 -2.32 -9.20
N ALA A 107 13.53 -3.33 -9.28
CA ALA A 107 13.85 -4.57 -9.95
C ALA A 107 13.34 -4.50 -11.41
N GLU A 108 14.22 -4.81 -12.36
CA GLU A 108 13.85 -5.13 -13.72
C GLU A 108 13.02 -6.42 -13.73
N LEU A 109 12.08 -6.53 -14.67
CA LEU A 109 11.03 -7.54 -14.60
C LEU A 109 10.74 -8.19 -15.93
N GLU A 110 10.73 -9.51 -15.92
CA GLU A 110 10.18 -10.36 -16.96
C GLU A 110 8.67 -10.54 -16.75
N VAL A 111 7.93 -10.34 -17.84
CA VAL A 111 6.47 -10.51 -17.90
C VAL A 111 6.16 -11.99 -17.80
N THR A 112 5.35 -12.38 -16.81
CA THR A 112 4.77 -13.72 -16.76
C THR A 112 3.46 -13.71 -17.55
N ASP A 113 3.34 -14.53 -18.59
CA ASP A 113 2.14 -14.68 -19.45
C ASP A 113 0.98 -15.45 -18.77
N HIS A 114 0.98 -15.54 -17.45
CA HIS A 114 -0.07 -16.26 -16.73
C HIS A 114 -1.34 -15.41 -16.62
N PRO A 115 -2.52 -15.93 -17.02
CA PRO A 115 -3.78 -15.28 -16.74
C PRO A 115 -4.05 -15.36 -15.23
N PHE A 116 -4.26 -14.20 -14.61
CA PHE A 116 -4.65 -14.10 -13.20
C PHE A 116 -6.16 -13.92 -13.09
N GLU A 117 -6.80 -14.64 -12.17
CA GLU A 117 -8.21 -14.52 -11.84
C GLU A 117 -8.43 -13.97 -10.42
N ALA A 118 -9.56 -13.28 -10.20
CA ALA A 118 -9.91 -12.81 -8.87
C ALA A 118 -10.04 -14.02 -7.91
N GLY A 119 -9.36 -13.95 -6.76
CA GLY A 119 -9.22 -15.04 -5.80
C GLY A 119 -7.84 -15.71 -5.83
N ASP A 120 -7.02 -15.47 -6.86
CA ASP A 120 -5.68 -16.06 -6.94
C ASP A 120 -4.76 -15.55 -5.83
N GLN A 121 -4.03 -16.48 -5.22
CA GLN A 121 -2.93 -16.15 -4.32
C GLN A 121 -1.71 -15.75 -5.15
N VAL A 122 -1.16 -14.58 -4.86
CA VAL A 122 -0.04 -14.00 -5.61
C VAL A 122 1.09 -13.60 -4.68
N LEU A 123 2.32 -13.81 -5.15
CA LEU A 123 3.53 -13.22 -4.60
C LEU A 123 3.92 -12.04 -5.48
N VAL A 124 4.19 -10.89 -4.86
CA VAL A 124 4.79 -9.78 -5.59
C VAL A 124 6.28 -10.08 -5.75
N LYS A 125 6.73 -10.36 -6.98
CA LYS A 125 8.13 -10.73 -7.27
C LYS A 125 9.06 -9.54 -7.49
N ALA A 126 8.53 -8.33 -7.68
CA ALA A 126 9.35 -7.16 -7.92
C ALA A 126 8.66 -5.81 -7.63
N GLY A 127 9.49 -4.77 -7.58
CA GLY A 127 9.10 -3.39 -7.30
C GLY A 127 8.81 -3.13 -5.83
N ALA A 128 8.10 -2.03 -5.59
CA ALA A 128 7.81 -1.44 -4.28
C ALA A 128 7.14 -2.33 -3.23
N LEU A 129 6.69 -3.53 -3.62
CA LEU A 129 5.96 -4.46 -2.78
C LEU A 129 6.55 -5.87 -2.86
N GLN A 130 7.76 -6.04 -3.40
CA GLN A 130 8.43 -7.33 -3.58
C GLN A 130 8.49 -8.14 -2.28
N GLY A 131 8.23 -9.45 -2.38
CA GLY A 131 8.21 -10.39 -1.27
C GLY A 131 6.88 -10.43 -0.50
N LEU A 132 5.96 -9.50 -0.76
CA LEU A 132 4.64 -9.52 -0.14
C LEU A 132 3.70 -10.50 -0.83
N ARG A 133 2.87 -11.16 -0.03
CA ARG A 133 1.86 -12.13 -0.46
C ARG A 133 0.48 -11.51 -0.29
N GLY A 134 -0.45 -11.89 -1.17
CA GLY A 134 -1.82 -11.45 -1.06
C GLY A 134 -2.75 -12.15 -2.04
N GLU A 135 -4.02 -11.77 -1.96
CA GLU A 135 -5.07 -12.25 -2.86
C GLU A 135 -5.37 -11.22 -3.94
N LEU A 136 -5.51 -11.69 -5.18
CA LEU A 136 -6.02 -10.90 -6.28
C LEU A 136 -7.51 -10.59 -6.07
N VAL A 137 -7.87 -9.35 -5.80
CA VAL A 137 -9.27 -8.96 -5.58
C VAL A 137 -9.99 -8.68 -6.89
N SER A 138 -9.30 -8.01 -7.82
CA SER A 138 -9.85 -7.67 -9.13
C SER A 138 -8.77 -7.18 -10.07
N HIS A 139 -9.07 -7.25 -11.36
CA HIS A 139 -8.34 -6.55 -12.40
C HIS A 139 -8.99 -5.19 -12.66
N ARG A 140 -8.19 -4.12 -12.70
CA ARG A 140 -8.69 -2.78 -13.07
C ARG A 140 -8.45 -2.45 -14.55
N SER A 141 -7.46 -3.10 -15.17
CA SER A 141 -7.03 -2.93 -16.57
C SER A 141 -6.02 -4.03 -16.90
N ALA A 142 -5.81 -4.36 -18.19
CA ALA A 142 -4.95 -5.45 -18.68
C ALA A 142 -3.64 -5.66 -17.90
N GLN A 143 -3.06 -4.58 -17.38
CA GLN A 143 -1.74 -4.57 -16.74
C GLN A 143 -1.73 -4.21 -15.25
N ARG A 144 -2.88 -4.06 -14.58
CA ARG A 144 -2.93 -3.65 -13.15
C ARG A 144 -3.94 -4.45 -12.35
N PHE A 145 -3.49 -5.02 -11.25
CA PHE A 145 -4.29 -5.80 -10.32
C PHE A 145 -4.44 -5.11 -8.98
N LEU A 146 -5.60 -5.33 -8.36
CA LEU A 146 -5.86 -4.96 -6.98
C LEU A 146 -5.49 -6.15 -6.10
N VAL A 147 -4.43 -6.03 -5.32
CA VAL A 147 -3.96 -7.11 -4.44
C VAL A 147 -4.30 -6.76 -3.00
N ARG A 148 -4.83 -7.73 -2.25
CA ARG A 148 -5.06 -7.66 -0.81
C ARG A 148 -3.88 -8.29 -0.09
N LEU A 149 -3.01 -7.49 0.53
CA LEU A 149 -1.83 -7.99 1.22
C LEU A 149 -2.14 -8.40 2.66
N ASP A 150 -1.60 -9.53 3.11
CA ASP A 150 -1.96 -10.16 4.41
C ASP A 150 -0.95 -9.90 5.55
N HIS A 151 0.02 -9.00 5.36
CA HIS A 151 1.20 -8.93 6.24
C HIS A 151 1.06 -8.07 7.51
N ILE A 152 -0.08 -7.40 7.72
CA ILE A 152 -0.26 -6.49 8.88
C ILE A 152 -1.63 -6.67 9.55
N GLY A 153 -2.12 -7.90 9.75
CA GLY A 153 -3.44 -8.12 10.41
C GLY A 153 -4.60 -7.33 9.79
N GLN A 154 -4.41 -6.84 8.56
CA GLN A 154 -5.20 -5.86 7.84
C GLN A 154 -5.02 -6.16 6.36
N SER A 155 -6.13 -6.11 5.64
CA SER A 155 -6.18 -6.24 4.19
C SER A 155 -5.88 -4.89 3.53
N LEU A 156 -4.65 -4.69 3.05
CA LEU A 156 -4.27 -3.51 2.27
C LEU A 156 -4.55 -3.74 0.79
N LEU A 157 -5.41 -2.91 0.20
CA LEU A 157 -5.69 -2.93 -1.23
C LEU A 157 -4.68 -2.06 -1.97
N VAL A 158 -3.77 -2.70 -2.69
CA VAL A 158 -2.70 -2.04 -3.46
C VAL A 158 -2.86 -2.30 -4.95
N GLN A 159 -2.41 -1.36 -5.77
CA GLN A 159 -2.38 -1.54 -7.21
C GLN A 159 -0.98 -1.98 -7.65
N VAL A 160 -0.91 -3.18 -8.21
CA VAL A 160 0.36 -3.81 -8.61
C VAL A 160 0.32 -4.09 -10.11
N PRO A 161 1.39 -3.78 -10.88
CA PRO A 161 1.46 -4.17 -12.28
C PRO A 161 1.44 -5.69 -12.44
N ALA A 162 0.80 -6.19 -13.50
CA ALA A 162 0.72 -7.63 -13.80
C ALA A 162 2.10 -8.31 -13.83
N ALA A 163 3.09 -7.64 -14.43
CA ALA A 163 4.46 -8.14 -14.50
C ALA A 163 5.09 -8.37 -13.12
N TYR A 164 4.60 -7.70 -12.07
CA TYR A 164 5.18 -7.75 -10.73
C TYR A 164 4.63 -8.91 -9.92
N LEU A 165 3.66 -9.65 -10.46
CA LEU A 165 2.99 -10.75 -9.78
C LEU A 165 3.48 -12.10 -10.30
N GLU A 166 3.52 -13.04 -9.38
CA GLU A 166 3.75 -14.45 -9.63
C GLU A 166 2.65 -15.24 -8.92
N PRO A 167 2.00 -16.22 -9.59
CA PRO A 167 1.01 -17.06 -8.93
C PRO A 167 1.67 -17.93 -7.86
N LEU A 168 1.17 -17.87 -6.64
CA LEU A 168 1.43 -18.89 -5.65
C LEU A 168 0.52 -20.06 -6.02
N MET A 169 1.05 -21.05 -6.75
CA MET A 169 0.31 -22.28 -7.01
C MET A 169 -0.10 -22.89 -5.67
N VAL A 170 -1.37 -22.71 -5.30
CA VAL A 170 -1.99 -23.52 -4.25
C VAL A 170 -2.06 -24.92 -4.84
N GLN A 171 -1.33 -25.87 -4.25
CA GLN A 171 -1.66 -27.28 -4.43
C GLN A 171 -3.13 -27.41 -4.04
N LYS A 172 -4.01 -27.52 -5.05
CA LYS A 172 -5.36 -28.02 -4.84
C LYS A 172 -5.18 -29.46 -4.38
N GLU A 173 -5.05 -29.62 -3.06
CA GLU A 173 -5.12 -30.91 -2.42
C GLU A 173 -6.42 -31.55 -2.91
N GLY A 174 -6.23 -32.63 -3.66
CA GLY A 174 -7.30 -33.27 -4.40
C GLY A 174 -8.43 -33.58 -3.45
N ARG A 175 -9.66 -33.22 -3.84
CA ARG A 175 -10.85 -33.93 -3.37
C ARG A 175 -10.75 -35.37 -3.89
N GLY A 176 -9.99 -36.18 -3.16
CA GLY A 176 -9.98 -37.63 -3.25
C GLY A 176 -11.25 -38.19 -2.65
N GLN A 177 -12.28 -38.26 -3.49
CA GLN A 177 -13.09 -39.46 -3.80
C GLN A 177 -13.37 -40.53 -2.72
N ARG A 178 -14.62 -41.04 -2.82
CA ARG A 178 -15.19 -42.32 -2.35
C ARG A 178 -15.95 -42.19 -1.02
N VAL A 179 -17.20 -42.67 -0.91
CA VAL A 179 -17.96 -43.67 -1.68
C VAL A 179 -19.44 -43.33 -1.62
#